data_AF-A0A0Q9IZ93-F1
#
_entry.id   AF-A0A0Q9IZ93-F1
#
_cell.length_a   1.000
_cell.length_b   1.000
_cell.length_c   1.000
_cell.angle_alpha   90.00
_cell.angle_beta   90.00
_cell.angle_gamma   90.00
#
_symmetry.space_group_name_H-M   'P 1'
#
loop_
_entity.id
_entity.type
_entity.pdbx_description
1 polymer ?
#
loop_
_entity_poly.entity_id
_entity_poly.type
_entity_poly.pdbx_seq_one_letter_code
_entity_poly.pdbx_strand_id
1 'polypeptide(L)'
;MSHVQRIHLSVGQYYFRFCDSARFASDPTRAAAGPWWAEYEVFLKVKQAARRQGTIQRYANTAGSSRLAYAAKLYFAIPYEWGDCGSLVIARLDDRLDAFKGRGLPAYLGGADPRDGGAKYIPMQDPTIAQLYIPELHNHFAKAFTIIQKGATASFA
;
A
#
# COMPACT_ATOMS: atom_id res chain seq x y z
N MET A 1 -11.93 -12.10 -14.49
CA MET A 1 -12.67 -11.44 -13.40
C MET A 1 -11.79 -11.42 -12.15
N SER A 2 -11.54 -10.26 -11.54
CA SER A 2 -10.92 -10.23 -10.21
C SER A 2 -11.98 -10.64 -9.19
N HIS A 3 -11.78 -11.75 -8.47
CA HIS A 3 -12.64 -12.12 -7.36
C HIS A 3 -12.44 -11.10 -6.24
N VAL A 4 -13.36 -10.15 -6.14
CA VAL A 4 -13.48 -9.26 -4.98
C VAL A 4 -14.41 -9.93 -4.00
N GLN A 5 -13.96 -10.09 -2.76
CA GLN A 5 -14.71 -10.72 -1.69
C GLN A 5 -14.88 -9.72 -0.54
N ARG A 6 -16.12 -9.56 -0.06
CA ARG A 6 -16.35 -8.85 1.21
C ARG A 6 -15.88 -9.74 2.35
N ILE A 7 -15.08 -9.18 3.26
CA ILE A 7 -14.54 -9.88 4.42
C ILE A 7 -14.74 -9.03 5.67
N HIS A 8 -14.74 -9.69 6.82
CA HIS A 8 -14.61 -9.05 8.12
C HIS A 8 -13.14 -9.03 8.51
N LEU A 9 -12.63 -7.87 8.90
CA LEU A 9 -11.28 -7.75 9.42
C LEU A 9 -11.21 -8.29 10.85
N SER A 10 -10.05 -8.82 11.20
CA SER A 10 -9.81 -9.47 12.49
C SER A 10 -9.30 -8.44 13.50
N VAL A 11 -10.10 -8.16 14.53
CA VAL A 11 -9.70 -7.27 15.63
C VAL A 11 -8.44 -7.81 16.32
N GLY A 12 -7.55 -6.91 16.71
CA GLY A 12 -6.24 -7.21 17.28
C GLY A 12 -5.14 -7.48 16.27
N GLN A 13 -5.45 -7.67 14.98
CA GLN A 13 -4.45 -7.87 13.94
C GLN A 13 -3.83 -6.56 13.45
N TYR A 14 -2.61 -6.66 12.91
CA TYR A 14 -1.90 -5.54 12.30
C TYR A 14 -2.16 -5.47 10.79
N TYR A 15 -2.38 -4.25 10.33
CA TYR A 15 -2.60 -3.92 8.94
C TYR A 15 -1.58 -2.87 8.49
N PHE A 16 -1.23 -2.93 7.21
CA PHE A 16 -0.11 -2.20 6.62
C PHE A 16 -0.59 -1.29 5.51
N ARG A 17 -0.16 -0.03 5.53
CA ARG A 17 -0.51 0.96 4.50
C ARG A 17 0.72 1.70 4.01
N PHE A 18 0.94 1.65 2.71
CA PHE A 18 1.93 2.47 2.03
C PHE A 18 1.33 3.84 1.74
N CYS A 19 2.06 4.87 2.14
CA CYS A 19 1.65 6.27 2.04
C CYS A 19 2.63 7.04 1.17
N ASP A 20 2.11 8.08 0.52
CA ASP A 20 2.93 9.10 -0.12
C ASP A 20 3.75 9.86 0.94
N SER A 21 5.06 10.01 0.72
CA SER A 21 5.98 10.59 1.71
C SER A 21 5.66 12.06 2.03
N ALA A 22 5.33 12.86 1.02
CA ALA A 22 5.04 14.28 1.19
C ALA A 22 3.74 14.50 1.97
N ARG A 23 2.65 13.82 1.59
CA ARG A 23 1.38 13.87 2.32
C ARG A 23 1.49 13.26 3.72
N PHE A 24 2.32 12.23 3.88
CA PHE A 24 2.57 11.65 5.20
C PHE A 24 3.34 12.60 6.12
N ALA A 25 4.32 13.35 5.58
CA ALA A 25 5.08 14.32 6.36
C ALA A 25 4.20 15.49 6.84
N SER A 26 3.20 15.90 6.05
CA SER A 26 2.29 16.98 6.44
C SER A 26 1.22 16.52 7.43
N ASP A 27 0.61 15.36 7.23
CA ASP A 27 -0.43 14.82 8.11
C ASP A 27 -0.42 13.28 8.13
N PRO A 28 0.35 12.66 9.06
CA PRO A 28 0.42 11.22 9.19
C PRO A 28 -0.93 10.55 9.46
N THR A 29 -1.82 11.22 10.21
CA THR A 29 -3.12 10.66 10.61
C THR A 29 -4.05 10.60 9.41
N ARG A 30 -4.13 11.70 8.64
CA ARG A 30 -4.91 11.72 7.40
C ARG A 30 -4.34 10.79 6.34
N ALA A 31 -3.01 10.68 6.25
CA ALA A 31 -2.37 9.73 5.35
C ALA A 31 -2.70 8.28 5.71
N ALA A 32 -2.76 7.94 7.00
CA ALA A 32 -3.18 6.63 7.49
C ALA A 32 -4.67 6.35 7.21
N ALA A 33 -5.54 7.35 7.30
CA ALA A 33 -6.99 7.18 7.19
C ALA A 33 -7.52 6.82 5.78
N GLY A 34 -6.65 6.66 4.78
CA GLY A 34 -7.07 6.26 3.44
C GLY A 34 -7.47 4.78 3.34
N PRO A 35 -8.25 4.39 2.32
CA PRO A 35 -9.01 3.15 2.33
C PRO A 35 -8.22 1.89 1.96
N TRP A 36 -7.02 2.03 1.38
CA TRP A 36 -6.22 0.92 0.86
C TRP A 36 -5.22 0.40 1.89
N TRP A 37 -5.31 -0.89 2.23
CA TRP A 37 -4.49 -1.56 3.24
C TRP A 37 -4.06 -2.95 2.77
N ALA A 38 -3.09 -3.53 3.46
CA ALA A 38 -2.62 -4.89 3.25
C ALA A 38 -2.59 -5.67 4.57
N GLU A 39 -2.82 -6.98 4.46
CA GLU A 39 -2.60 -7.92 5.56
C GLU A 39 -1.10 -8.19 5.74
N TYR A 40 -0.74 -8.76 6.90
CA TYR A 40 0.64 -9.07 7.25
C TYR A 40 1.32 -10.00 6.25
N GLU A 41 0.64 -11.04 5.80
CA GLU A 41 1.17 -12.03 4.86
C GLU A 41 1.49 -11.40 3.51
N VAL A 42 0.66 -10.45 3.08
CA VAL A 42 0.88 -9.68 1.84
C VAL A 42 2.06 -8.74 2.01
N PHE A 43 2.15 -8.02 3.14
CA PHE A 43 3.29 -7.16 3.45
C PHE A 43 4.61 -7.96 3.44
N LEU A 44 4.65 -9.13 4.08
CA LEU A 44 5.84 -9.98 4.10
C LEU A 44 6.29 -10.40 2.70
N LYS A 45 5.36 -10.76 1.81
CA LYS A 45 5.70 -11.13 0.43
C LYS A 45 6.30 -9.96 -0.34
N VAL A 46 5.70 -8.78 -0.25
CA VAL A 46 6.23 -7.57 -0.88
C VAL A 46 7.61 -7.23 -0.33
N LYS A 47 7.80 -7.33 0.99
CA LYS A 47 9.11 -7.13 1.64
C LYS A 47 10.15 -8.15 1.17
N GLN A 48 9.78 -9.43 1.05
CA GLN A 48 10.67 -10.47 0.54
C GLN A 48 11.06 -10.24 -0.92
N ALA A 49 10.10 -9.84 -1.77
CA ALA A 49 10.36 -9.50 -3.16
C ALA A 49 11.35 -8.32 -3.26
N ALA A 50 11.14 -7.27 -2.46
CA ALA A 50 12.03 -6.11 -2.39
C ALA A 50 13.48 -6.47 -2.04
N ARG A 51 13.68 -7.51 -1.22
CA ARG A 51 15.01 -7.98 -0.80
C ARG A 51 15.68 -8.89 -1.83
N ARG A 52 14.90 -9.76 -2.50
CA ARG A 52 15.44 -10.85 -3.32
C ARG A 52 15.65 -10.49 -4.79
N GLN A 53 14.91 -9.53 -5.33
CA GLN A 53 14.93 -9.24 -6.76
C GLN A 53 15.92 -8.12 -7.10
N GLY A 54 17.03 -8.46 -7.77
CA GLY A 54 18.03 -7.48 -8.23
C GLY A 54 17.45 -6.40 -9.15
N THR A 55 16.44 -6.76 -9.95
CA THR A 55 15.70 -5.85 -10.82
C THR A 55 14.96 -4.77 -10.04
N ILE A 56 14.27 -5.12 -8.95
CA ILE A 56 13.63 -4.14 -8.05
C ILE A 56 14.68 -3.19 -7.48
N GLN A 57 15.86 -3.70 -7.10
CA GLN A 57 16.94 -2.84 -6.64
C GLN A 57 17.33 -1.80 -7.69
N ARG A 58 17.66 -2.27 -8.89
CA ARG A 58 18.19 -1.42 -9.96
C ARG A 58 17.21 -0.29 -10.25
N TYR A 59 15.93 -0.62 -10.43
CA TYR A 59 14.92 0.38 -10.73
C TYR A 59 14.57 1.28 -9.55
N ALA A 60 14.57 0.77 -8.32
CA ALA A 60 14.38 1.61 -7.13
C ALA A 60 15.45 2.70 -7.04
N ASN A 61 16.71 2.38 -7.33
CA ASN A 61 17.81 3.35 -7.36
C ASN A 61 17.63 4.37 -8.47
N THR A 62 17.29 3.95 -9.68
CA THR A 62 17.02 4.87 -10.81
C THR A 62 15.85 5.81 -10.50
N ALA A 63 14.83 5.33 -9.78
CA ALA A 63 13.68 6.13 -9.38
C ALA A 63 13.88 6.95 -8.10
N GLY A 64 15.04 6.87 -7.43
CA GLY A 64 15.29 7.55 -6.15
C GLY A 64 14.38 7.08 -5.01
N SER A 65 13.97 5.81 -5.01
CA SER A 65 13.03 5.23 -4.04
C SER A 65 13.67 4.08 -3.25
N SER A 66 13.07 3.74 -2.11
CA SER A 66 13.48 2.51 -1.39
C SER A 66 13.03 1.27 -2.16
N ARG A 67 13.76 0.16 -2.00
CA ARG A 67 13.38 -1.13 -2.61
C ARG A 67 11.96 -1.55 -2.23
N LEU A 68 11.57 -1.28 -0.98
CA LEU A 68 10.26 -1.64 -0.45
C LEU A 68 9.15 -0.76 -1.05
N ALA A 69 9.38 0.56 -1.16
CA ALA A 69 8.44 1.46 -1.83
C ALA A 69 8.23 1.05 -3.29
N TYR A 70 9.32 0.78 -4.01
CA TYR A 70 9.26 0.37 -5.41
C TYR A 70 8.52 -0.97 -5.58
N ALA A 71 8.81 -1.96 -4.73
CA ALA A 71 8.09 -3.22 -4.72
C ALA A 71 6.59 -3.02 -4.46
N ALA A 72 6.21 -2.20 -3.48
CA ALA A 72 4.81 -1.92 -3.19
C ALA A 72 4.09 -1.30 -4.40
N LYS A 73 4.71 -0.34 -5.10
CA LYS A 73 4.14 0.23 -6.33
C LYS A 73 3.87 -0.83 -7.39
N LEU A 74 4.79 -1.76 -7.60
CA LEU A 74 4.66 -2.83 -8.60
C LEU A 74 3.57 -3.85 -8.23
N TYR A 75 3.54 -4.30 -6.97
CA TYR A 75 2.61 -5.35 -6.53
C TYR A 75 1.19 -4.84 -6.29
N PHE A 76 1.04 -3.56 -5.94
CA PHE A 76 -0.27 -2.95 -5.70
C PHE A 76 -0.77 -2.07 -6.85
N ALA A 77 0.03 -1.90 -7.91
CA ALA A 77 -0.27 -0.99 -9.02
C ALA A 77 -0.59 0.43 -8.54
N ILE A 78 0.27 0.98 -7.67
CA ILE A 78 0.12 2.34 -7.15
C ILE A 78 0.93 3.29 -8.04
N PRO A 79 0.29 4.07 -8.94
CA PRO A 79 0.97 5.04 -9.77
C PRO A 79 1.52 6.21 -8.95
N TYR A 80 2.51 6.94 -9.48
CA TYR A 80 3.07 8.11 -8.81
C TYR A 80 2.03 9.22 -8.63
N GLU A 81 1.07 9.35 -9.54
CA GLU A 81 -0.11 10.21 -9.37
C GLU A 81 -0.83 9.95 -8.04
N TRP A 82 -0.85 8.70 -7.56
CA TRP A 82 -1.48 8.33 -6.29
C TRP A 82 -0.52 8.32 -5.12
N GLY A 83 0.80 8.36 -5.34
CA GLY A 83 1.80 8.42 -4.30
C GLY A 83 3.08 7.65 -4.59
N ASP A 84 4.15 8.03 -3.90
CA ASP A 84 5.47 7.40 -4.02
C ASP A 84 5.67 6.13 -3.17
N CYS A 85 4.72 5.79 -2.29
CA CYS A 85 4.85 4.72 -1.29
C CYS A 85 6.09 4.88 -0.38
N GLY A 86 6.60 6.10 -0.21
CA GLY A 86 7.81 6.40 0.53
C GLY A 86 7.66 6.22 2.04
N SER A 87 6.44 6.18 2.57
CA SER A 87 6.16 5.94 4.00
C SER A 87 5.31 4.69 4.22
N LEU A 88 5.46 4.07 5.39
CA LEU A 88 4.67 2.93 5.85
C LEU A 88 3.97 3.28 7.17
N VAL A 89 2.72 2.88 7.29
CA VAL A 89 1.97 2.85 8.54
C VAL A 89 1.63 1.40 8.88
N ILE A 90 1.86 1.03 10.13
CA ILE A 90 1.40 -0.21 10.76
C ILE A 90 0.38 0.17 11.81
N ALA A 91 -0.83 -0.33 11.68
CA ALA A 91 -1.92 -0.04 12.61
C ALA A 91 -2.57 -1.34 13.09
N ARG A 92 -2.95 -1.39 14.36
CA ARG A 92 -3.74 -2.47 14.93
C ARG A 92 -5.22 -2.13 14.80
N LEU A 93 -6.02 -3.08 14.34
CA LEU A 93 -7.48 -2.93 14.33
C LEU A 93 -8.02 -3.12 15.75
N ASP A 94 -8.75 -2.13 16.28
CA ASP A 94 -9.34 -2.15 17.62
C ASP A 94 -10.87 -2.32 17.59
N ASP A 95 -11.53 -1.92 16.50
CA ASP A 95 -12.98 -2.08 16.31
C ASP A 95 -13.26 -2.82 14.99
N ARG A 96 -14.38 -3.53 14.92
CA ARG A 96 -14.71 -4.36 13.75
C ARG A 96 -14.94 -3.50 12.52
N LEU A 97 -14.27 -3.85 11.43
CA LEU A 97 -14.46 -3.24 10.12
C LEU A 97 -14.65 -4.30 9.04
N ASP A 98 -15.41 -3.91 8.02
CA ASP A 98 -15.56 -4.69 6.79
C ASP A 98 -14.63 -4.14 5.73
N ALA A 99 -14.11 -5.05 4.91
CA ALA A 99 -13.27 -4.70 3.78
C ALA A 99 -13.70 -5.48 2.54
N PHE A 100 -13.33 -4.95 1.38
CA PHE A 100 -13.33 -5.67 0.13
C PHE A 100 -11.90 -6.12 -0.15
N LYS A 101 -11.69 -7.43 -0.16
CA LYS A 101 -10.41 -8.05 -0.49
C LYS A 101 -10.42 -8.44 -1.95
N GLY A 102 -9.41 -8.01 -2.69
CA GLY A 102 -9.29 -8.34 -4.11
C GLY A 102 -7.88 -8.17 -4.61
N ARG A 103 -7.62 -8.71 -5.80
CA ARG A 103 -6.36 -8.42 -6.50
C ARG A 103 -6.38 -6.97 -6.96
N GLY A 104 -5.21 -6.33 -6.95
CA GLY A 104 -5.05 -5.03 -7.61
C GLY A 104 -5.54 -5.12 -9.05
N LEU A 105 -6.41 -4.20 -9.43
CA LEU A 105 -6.78 -4.02 -10.82
C LEU A 105 -5.79 -3.05 -11.48
N PRO A 106 -5.67 -3.08 -12.81
CA PRO A 106 -4.90 -2.06 -13.49
C PRO A 106 -5.40 -0.65 -13.12
N ALA A 107 -4.49 0.22 -12.72
CA ALA A 107 -4.78 1.62 -12.52
C ALA A 107 -4.77 2.34 -13.87
N TYR A 108 -5.85 3.05 -14.16
CA TYR A 108 -5.97 3.92 -15.33
C TYR A 108 -5.67 5.35 -14.88
N LEU A 109 -4.70 5.98 -15.51
CA LEU A 109 -4.19 7.29 -15.12
C LEU A 109 -5.02 8.42 -15.72
N GLY A 110 -5.12 9.52 -14.97
CA GLY A 110 -5.64 10.80 -15.47
C GLY A 110 -4.58 11.65 -16.18
N GLY A 111 -3.30 11.23 -16.13
CA GLY A 111 -2.19 11.84 -16.86
C GLY A 111 -1.39 12.89 -16.08
N ALA A 112 -1.46 12.90 -14.74
CA ALA A 112 -0.92 14.01 -13.95
C ALA A 112 0.58 13.91 -13.57
N ASP A 113 1.19 12.71 -13.50
CA ASP A 113 2.59 12.56 -13.08
C ASP A 113 3.51 12.08 -14.23
N PRO A 114 4.55 12.86 -14.62
CA PRO A 114 5.48 12.48 -15.70
C PRO A 114 6.23 11.17 -15.45
N ARG A 115 6.43 10.77 -14.18
CA ARG A 115 7.12 9.52 -13.81
C ARG A 115 6.31 8.29 -14.18
N ASP A 116 5.00 8.44 -14.37
CA ASP A 116 4.13 7.35 -14.79
C ASP A 116 4.15 7.12 -16.31
N GLY A 117 4.76 8.02 -17.09
CA GLY A 117 5.05 7.82 -18.51
C GLY A 117 3.83 7.54 -19.40
N GLY A 118 2.64 7.96 -18.97
CA GLY A 118 1.37 7.67 -19.67
C GLY A 118 0.97 6.19 -19.67
N ALA A 119 1.62 5.36 -18.85
CA ALA A 119 1.46 3.91 -18.88
C ALA A 119 0.28 3.41 -18.03
N LYS A 120 -0.32 2.29 -18.46
CA LYS A 120 -1.24 1.51 -17.62
C LYS A 120 -0.44 0.81 -16.52
N TYR A 121 -0.70 1.14 -15.27
CA TYR A 121 -0.07 0.43 -14.15
C TYR A 121 -0.78 -0.90 -13.93
N ILE A 122 -0.17 -1.97 -14.43
CA ILE A 122 -0.65 -3.35 -14.22
C ILE A 122 0.14 -3.93 -13.04
N PRO A 123 -0.54 -4.43 -12.00
CA PRO A 123 0.18 -5.01 -10.89
C PRO A 123 0.91 -6.28 -11.35
N MET A 124 2.07 -6.55 -10.75
CA MET A 124 2.73 -7.83 -10.90
C MET A 124 1.75 -8.97 -10.57
N GLN A 125 1.64 -9.93 -11.48
CA GLN A 125 0.66 -11.01 -11.38
C GLN A 125 1.15 -12.07 -10.38
N ASP A 126 0.85 -11.83 -9.10
CA ASP A 126 0.94 -12.82 -8.03
C ASP A 126 -0.47 -13.07 -7.48
N PRO A 127 -1.06 -14.26 -7.67
CA PRO A 127 -2.43 -14.55 -7.23
C PRO A 127 -2.60 -14.51 -5.71
N THR A 128 -1.49 -14.53 -4.96
CA THR A 128 -1.47 -14.58 -3.50
C THR A 128 -1.29 -13.20 -2.85
N ILE A 129 -1.20 -12.13 -3.66
CA ILE A 129 -1.14 -10.74 -3.22
C ILE A 129 -2.49 -10.08 -3.48
N ALA A 130 -3.17 -9.73 -2.39
CA ALA A 130 -4.45 -9.05 -2.40
C ALA A 130 -4.34 -7.70 -1.67
N GLN A 131 -5.18 -6.76 -2.05
CA GLN A 131 -5.37 -5.49 -1.38
C GLN A 131 -6.70 -5.50 -0.65
N LEU A 132 -6.74 -4.78 0.46
CA LEU A 132 -7.96 -4.48 1.20
C LEU A 132 -8.40 -3.07 0.84
N TYR A 133 -9.67 -2.94 0.48
CA TYR A 133 -10.36 -1.66 0.40
C TYR A 133 -11.36 -1.57 1.55
N ILE A 134 -11.13 -0.63 2.46
CA ILE A 134 -11.98 -0.34 3.59
C ILE A 134 -12.78 0.94 3.26
N PRO A 135 -14.06 0.84 2.89
CA PRO A 135 -14.86 2.00 2.55
C PRO A 135 -14.99 2.93 3.76
N GLU A 136 -15.06 4.24 3.51
CA GLU A 136 -15.35 5.27 4.52
C GLU A 136 -14.36 5.32 5.71
N LEU A 137 -13.21 4.66 5.61
CA LEU A 137 -12.23 4.61 6.71
C LEU A 137 -11.78 6.01 7.16
N HIS A 138 -11.78 6.99 6.28
CA HIS A 138 -11.44 8.37 6.60
C HIS A 138 -12.33 8.97 7.72
N ASN A 139 -13.56 8.50 7.87
CA ASN A 139 -14.49 8.94 8.92
C ASN A 139 -14.35 8.15 10.22
N HIS A 140 -13.70 6.98 10.19
CA HIS A 140 -13.71 6.01 11.28
C HIS A 140 -12.31 5.60 11.76
N PHE A 141 -11.25 6.08 11.12
CA PHE A 141 -9.89 5.62 11.36
C PHE A 141 -9.49 5.70 12.83
N ALA A 142 -9.65 6.86 13.46
CA ALA A 142 -9.26 7.07 14.86
C ALA A 142 -10.09 6.23 15.85
N LYS A 143 -11.28 5.76 15.46
CA LYS A 143 -12.11 4.88 16.28
C LYS A 143 -11.70 3.41 16.10
N ALA A 144 -11.38 3.02 14.87
CA ALA A 144 -11.19 1.61 14.52
C ALA A 144 -9.74 1.14 14.53
N PHE A 145 -8.76 2.06 14.44
CA PHE A 145 -7.35 1.71 14.36
C PHE A 145 -6.48 2.54 15.32
N THR A 146 -5.52 1.87 15.94
CA THR A 146 -4.39 2.51 16.62
C THR A 146 -3.14 2.37 15.77
N ILE A 147 -2.46 3.48 15.47
CA ILE A 147 -1.15 3.44 14.81
C ILE A 147 -0.10 2.94 15.80
N ILE A 148 0.59 1.86 15.45
CA ILE A 148 1.60 1.20 16.28
C ILE A 148 3.00 1.62 15.88
N GLN A 149 3.24 1.72 14.57
CA GLN A 149 4.53 2.13 14.03
C GLN A 149 4.31 2.85 12.71
N LYS A 150 5.15 3.85 12.43
CA LYS A 150 5.13 4.58 11.16
C LYS A 150 6.50 5.16 10.83
N GLY A 151 6.81 5.34 9.55
CA GLY A 151 8.07 5.95 9.12
C GLY A 151 8.37 5.73 7.64
N ALA A 152 9.57 6.14 7.22
CA ALA A 152 10.05 5.93 5.86
C ALA A 152 10.17 4.43 5.53
N THR A 153 9.74 3.99 4.37
CA THR A 153 9.81 2.56 3.97
C THR A 153 11.23 1.99 4.00
N ALA A 154 12.26 2.83 3.85
CA ALA A 154 13.65 2.43 3.97
C ALA A 154 14.00 1.84 5.36
N SER A 155 13.33 2.28 6.43
CA SER A 155 13.55 1.75 7.79
C SER A 155 12.83 0.42 8.05
N PHE A 156 12.01 -0.05 7.10
CA PHE A 156 11.26 -1.31 7.20
C PHE A 156 11.79 -2.38 6.23
N ALA A 157 12.85 -2.10 5.47
CA ALA A 157 13.46 -2.99 4.50
C ALA A 157 14.18 -4.19 5.15
#